data_AF-A0A098EEX3-F1
#
_entry.id   AF-A0A098EEX3-F1
#
_cell.length_a   1.000
_cell.length_b   1.000
_cell.length_c   1.000
_cell.angle_alpha   90.00
_cell.angle_beta   90.00
_cell.angle_gamma   90.00
#
_symmetry.space_group_name_H-M   'P 1'
#
loop_
_entity.id
_entity.type
_entity.pdbx_description
1 polymer ?
#
loop_
_entity_poly.entity_id
_entity_poly.type
_entity_poly.pdbx_seq_one_letter_code
_entity_poly.pdbx_strand_id
1 'polypeptide(L)' 'MKGARGTLINITGGMDMTLFEVDAAVNQIREEVDEEVDIIFGSMRTALVELGSLF' A
#
# COMPACT_ATOMS: atom_id res chain seq x y z
N MET A 1 -12.44 8.47 -7.46
CA MET A 1 -12.07 9.55 -6.52
C MET A 1 -11.96 10.91 -7.24
N LYS A 2 -13.05 11.37 -7.88
CA LYS A 2 -12.98 12.50 -8.82
C LYS A 2 -12.68 13.83 -8.10
N GLY A 3 -11.67 14.56 -8.59
CA GLY A 3 -11.31 15.90 -8.12
C GLY A 3 -10.18 15.98 -7.08
N ALA A 4 -9.63 14.86 -6.62
CA ALA A 4 -8.40 14.87 -5.83
C ALA A 4 -7.22 15.28 -6.72
N ARG A 5 -6.41 16.26 -6.31
CA ARG A 5 -5.22 16.69 -7.07
C ARG A 5 -3.97 15.89 -6.74
N GLY A 6 -4.01 15.15 -5.64
CA GLY A 6 -2.96 14.23 -5.21
C GLY A 6 -3.52 13.23 -4.21
N THR A 7 -3.00 12.02 -4.24
CA THR A 7 -3.38 10.93 -3.34
C THR A 7 -2.15 10.35 -2.67
N LEU A 8 -2.21 10.20 -1.34
CA LEU A 8 -1.21 9.47 -0.55
C LEU A 8 -1.75 8.08 -0.22
N ILE A 9 -1.00 7.04 -0.60
CA ILE A 9 -1.36 5.65 -0.36
C ILE A 9 -0.35 5.04 0.61
N ASN A 10 -0.83 4.45 1.71
CA ASN A 10 0.00 3.64 2.60
C ASN A 10 -0.44 2.18 2.50
N ILE A 11 0.50 1.30 2.20
CA ILE A 11 0.29 -0.14 2.11
C ILE A 11 0.96 -0.80 3.30
N THR A 12 0.19 -1.48 4.14
CA THR A 12 0.69 -2.20 5.32
C THR A 12 0.48 -3.69 5.14
N GLY A 13 1.53 -4.48 5.37
CA GLY A 13 1.46 -5.93 5.24
C GLY A 13 2.54 -6.65 6.05
N GLY A 14 2.56 -7.97 5.95
CA GLY A 14 3.49 -8.82 6.68
C GLY A 14 4.94 -8.67 6.23
N MET A 15 5.84 -9.37 6.92
CA MET A 15 7.25 -9.45 6.53
C MET A 15 7.46 -10.25 5.23
N ASP A 16 6.45 -10.94 4.73
CA ASP A 16 6.44 -11.64 3.44
C ASP A 16 5.97 -10.76 2.28
N MET A 17 5.40 -9.58 2.56
CA MET A 17 4.91 -8.67 1.53
C MET A 17 6.03 -8.21 0.60
N THR A 18 5.77 -8.38 -0.70
CA THR A 18 6.71 -8.09 -1.78
C THR A 18 6.40 -6.75 -2.46
N LEU A 19 7.40 -6.18 -3.15
CA LEU A 19 7.17 -5.00 -3.99
C LEU A 19 6.18 -5.28 -5.14
N PHE A 20 6.03 -6.54 -5.56
CA PHE A 20 5.09 -6.92 -6.59
C PHE A 20 3.64 -6.78 -6.12
N GLU A 21 3.33 -7.23 -4.90
CA GLU A 21 2.01 -7.05 -4.30
C GLU A 21 1.69 -5.57 -4.03
N VAL A 22 2.71 -4.80 -3.62
CA VAL A 22 2.61 -3.35 -3.46
C VAL A 22 2.28 -2.69 -4.81
N ASP A 23 2.97 -3.06 -5.88
CA ASP A 23 2.72 -2.53 -7.23
C ASP A 23 1.32 -2.89 -7.75
N ALA A 24 0.86 -4.13 -7.53
CA ALA A 24 -0.48 -4.56 -7.89
C ALA A 24 -1.57 -3.73 -7.17
N ALA A 25 -1.40 -3.46 -5.87
CA ALA A 25 -2.32 -2.61 -5.11
C ALA A 25 -2.32 -1.16 -5.62
N VAL A 26 -1.16 -0.61 -5.99
CA VAL A 26 -1.07 0.74 -6.58
C VAL A 26 -1.77 0.79 -7.93
N ASN A 27 -1.59 -0.20 -8.79
CA ASN A 27 -2.22 -0.25 -10.12
C ASN A 27 -3.74 -0.32 -10.04
N GLN A 28 -4.29 -1.04 -9.06
CA GLN A 28 -5.74 -1.04 -8.84
C GLN A 28 -6.28 0.35 -8.46
N ILE A 29 -5.57 1.10 -7.62
CA ILE A 29 -5.99 2.46 -7.23
C ILE A 29 -5.87 3.43 -8.41
N ARG A 30 -4.90 3.23 -9.31
CA ARG A 30 -4.74 4.04 -10.53
C ARG A 30 -5.97 3.99 -11.43
N GLU A 31 -6.70 2.88 -11.47
CA GLU A 31 -7.93 2.74 -12.27
C GLU A 31 -9.11 3.56 -11.70
N GLU A 32 -9.04 3.97 -10.43
CA GLU A 32 -10.12 4.70 -9.73
C GLU A 32 -9.89 6.22 -9.59
N VAL A 33 -8.71 6.69 -9.98
CA VAL A 33 -8.30 8.11 -9.94
C VAL A 33 -8.18 8.69 -11.35
N ASP A 34 -8.30 10.01 -11.48
CA ASP A 34 -8.03 10.67 -12.77
C ASP A 34 -6.53 10.51 -13.15
N GLU A 35 -6.24 10.43 -14.45
CA GLU A 35 -4.88 10.23 -14.97
C GLU A 35 -3.88 11.34 -14.55
N GLU A 36 -4.41 12.52 -14.24
CA GLU A 36 -3.63 13.71 -13.85
C GLU A 36 -3.32 13.77 -12.34
N VAL A 37 -3.74 12.79 -11.55
CA VAL A 37 -3.52 12.78 -10.09
C VAL A 37 -2.10 12.35 -9.74
N ASP A 38 -1.41 13.18 -8.97
CA ASP A 38 -0.12 12.82 -8.38
C ASP A 38 -0.30 11.75 -7.30
N ILE A 39 0.35 10.60 -7.48
CA ILE A 39 0.30 9.49 -6.51
C ILE A 39 1.65 9.36 -5.81
N ILE A 40 1.63 9.50 -4.48
CA ILE A 40 2.75 9.12 -3.61
C ILE A 40 2.32 7.88 -2.84
N PHE A 41 3.15 6.84 -2.86
CA PHE A 41 2.88 5.64 -2.09
C PHE A 41 4.07 5.25 -1.20
N GLY A 42 3.74 4.64 -0.07
CA GLY A 42 4.70 4.03 0.85
C GLY A 42 4.23 2.64 1.26
N SER A 43 5.17 1.82 1.69
CA SER A 43 4.88 0.51 2.26
C SER A 43 5.49 0.39 3.66
N MET A 44 4.71 -0.12 4.61
CA MET A 44 5.20 -0.49 5.93
C MET A 44 5.13 -2.00 6.11
N ARG A 45 6.23 -2.58 6.59
CA ARG A 45 6.26 -4.00 6.96
C ARG A 45 6.00 -4.11 8.44
N THR A 46 4.93 -4.81 8.79
CA THR A 46 4.58 -5.08 10.17
C THR A 46 5.18 -6.41 10.57
N ALA A 47 6.12 -6.36 11.51
CA ALA A 47 6.43 -7.52 12.33
C ALA A 47 5.34 -7.62 13.39
N LEU A 48 4.26 -8.37 13.12
CA LEU A 48 3.52 -8.98 14.23
C LEU A 48 4.56 -9.86 14.92
N VAL A 49 5.12 -9.34 16.02
CA VAL A 49 6.00 -10.12 16.89
C VAL A 49 5.21 -11.37 17.22
N GLU A 50 5.76 -12.54 16.89
CA GLU A 50 5.23 -13.84 17.30
C GLU A 50 5.27 -13.91 18.83
N LEU A 51 4.30 -13.27 19.50
CA LEU A 51 4.06 -13.41 20.93
C LEU A 51 3.53 -14.82 21.28
N GLY A 52 3.48 -15.74 20.31
CA GLY A 52 3.04 -17.12 20.44
C GLY A 52 4.17 -18.15 20.63
N SER A 53 5.44 -17.76 20.70
CA SER A 53 6.55 -18.70 20.95
C SER A 53 7.06 -18.71 22.40
N LEU A 54 6.36 -18.03 23.32
CA LEU A 54 6.81 -17.82 24.71
C LEU A 54 5.83 -18.33 25.78
N PHE A 55 4.79 -19.08 25.39
CA PHE A 55 3.95 -19.86 26.30
C PHE A 55 3.62 -21.22 25.69
#